data_AF-A0A0T1WUW5-F1
#
_entry.id   AF-A0A0T1WUW5-F1
#
_cell.length_a   1.000
_cell.length_b   1.000
_cell.length_c   1.000
_cell.angle_alpha   90.00
_cell.angle_beta   90.00
_cell.angle_gamma   90.00
#
_symmetry.space_group_name_H-M   'P 1'
#
loop_
_entity.id
_entity.type
_entity.pdbx_description
1 polymer ?
#
loop_
_entity_poly.entity_id
_entity_poly.type
_entity_poly.pdbx_seq_one_letter_code
_entity_poly.pdbx_strand_id
1 'polypeptide(L)'
;MRTAPDILLSTGSDTGKPQTKVLVAKGLFVVLYEGKPFNLTTDRRPADQPVIYQRTCYVSRKPAENLATKLNTIFDVDGFSVVDVELD
;
A
#
# COMPACT_ATOMS: atom_id res chain seq x y z
N MET A 1 5.89 -0.81 23.49
CA MET A 1 6.43 0.34 22.74
C MET A 1 6.72 -0.11 21.32
N ARG A 2 6.29 0.62 20.29
CA ARG A 2 6.70 0.35 18.90
C ARG A 2 8.01 1.09 18.64
N THR A 3 9.10 0.36 18.42
CA THR A 3 10.39 0.95 18.05
C THR A 3 10.21 1.80 16.79
N ALA A 4 10.86 2.97 16.74
CA ALA A 4 10.91 3.77 15.53
C ALA A 4 11.59 2.96 14.41
N PRO A 5 11.15 3.06 13.15
CA PRO A 5 11.81 2.37 12.04
C PRO A 5 13.21 2.95 11.82
N ASP A 6 14.13 2.09 11.39
CA ASP A 6 15.48 2.51 11.03
C ASP A 6 15.46 3.48 9.84
N ILE A 7 16.34 4.48 9.89
CA ILE A 7 16.50 5.48 8.82
C ILE A 7 17.58 4.98 7.86
N LEU A 8 17.21 4.79 6.60
CA LEU A 8 18.13 4.38 5.55
C LEU A 8 18.85 5.57 4.91
N LEU A 9 18.12 6.66 4.64
CA LEU A 9 18.66 7.88 4.02
C LEU A 9 17.97 9.11 4.60
N SER A 10 18.70 10.23 4.64
CA SER A 10 18.13 11.54 4.99
C SER A 10 18.77 12.68 4.21
N THR A 11 18.00 13.72 3.90
CA THR A 11 18.46 14.89 3.12
C THR A 11 19.39 15.85 3.88
N GLY A 12 19.73 15.59 5.14
CA GLY A 12 20.73 16.38 5.88
C GLY A 12 20.66 16.17 7.39
N SER A 13 21.60 16.77 8.13
CA SER A 13 21.72 16.71 9.59
C SER A 13 21.30 18.00 10.29
N ASP A 14 20.89 19.02 9.53
CA ASP A 14 20.72 20.38 10.04
C ASP A 14 19.38 20.54 10.78
N THR A 15 19.43 21.10 11.99
CA THR A 15 18.33 21.09 12.97
C THR A 15 17.21 22.11 12.70
N GLY A 16 17.23 22.82 11.58
CA GLY A 16 16.28 23.89 11.25
C GLY A 16 15.46 23.70 9.97
N LYS A 17 15.68 22.62 9.19
CA LYS A 17 15.01 22.43 7.89
C LYS A 17 14.22 21.11 7.85
N PRO A 18 13.10 21.04 7.09
CA PRO A 18 12.41 19.79 6.85
C PRO A 18 13.35 18.76 6.23
N GLN A 19 13.39 17.58 6.84
CA GLN A 19 14.18 16.45 6.34
C GLN A 19 13.27 15.43 5.69
N THR A 20 13.60 15.02 4.47
CA THR A 20 13.04 13.82 3.89
C THR A 20 13.85 12.63 4.38
N LYS A 21 13.16 11.57 4.81
CA LYS A 21 13.78 10.35 5.32
C LYS A 21 13.23 9.14 4.58
N VAL A 22 14.12 8.25 4.17
CA VAL A 22 13.77 6.91 3.71
C VAL A 22 13.86 5.99 4.93
N LEU A 23 12.78 5.28 5.23
CA LEU A 23 12.65 4.48 6.44
C LEU A 23 12.47 3.01 6.08
N VAL A 24 13.02 2.11 6.90
CA VAL A 24 12.77 0.67 6.78
C VAL A 24 11.28 0.40 6.96
N ALA A 25 10.71 -0.29 5.98
CA ALA A 25 9.35 -0.80 6.03
C ALA A 25 9.31 -2.11 6.83
N LYS A 26 8.16 -2.42 7.43
CA LYS A 26 7.97 -3.70 8.14
C LYS A 26 7.88 -4.91 7.22
N GLY A 27 7.64 -4.68 5.94
CA GLY A 27 7.40 -5.69 4.93
C GLY A 27 6.65 -5.09 3.75
N LEU A 28 6.28 -5.94 2.80
CA LEU A 28 5.46 -5.59 1.65
C LEU A 28 4.28 -6.57 1.59
N PHE A 29 3.08 -6.03 1.49
CA PHE A 29 1.82 -6.77 1.50
C PHE A 29 1.01 -6.40 0.27
N VAL A 30 0.51 -7.38 -0.46
CA VAL A 30 -0.26 -7.18 -1.69
C VAL A 30 -1.64 -7.79 -1.52
N VAL A 31 -2.66 -7.07 -1.97
CA VAL A 31 -4.02 -7.61 -2.06
C VAL A 31 -4.18 -8.29 -3.41
N LEU A 32 -4.63 -9.54 -3.40
CA LEU A 32 -4.91 -10.36 -4.58
C LEU A 32 -6.40 -10.68 -4.64
N TYR A 33 -6.92 -10.88 -5.85
CA TYR A 33 -8.24 -11.47 -6.08
C TYR A 33 -8.04 -12.86 -6.70
N GLU A 34 -8.51 -13.91 -6.04
CA GLU A 34 -8.34 -15.31 -6.49
C GLU A 34 -6.87 -15.65 -6.84
N GLY A 35 -5.94 -15.16 -6.02
CA GLY A 35 -4.50 -15.36 -6.22
C GLY A 35 -3.88 -14.52 -7.33
N LYS A 36 -4.61 -13.59 -7.95
CA LYS A 36 -4.10 -12.73 -9.03
C LYS A 36 -3.95 -11.27 -8.59
N PRO A 37 -2.88 -10.57 -9.02
CA PRO A 37 -2.74 -9.15 -8.79
C PRO A 37 -3.77 -8.37 -9.62
N PHE A 38 -4.24 -7.24 -9.08
CA PHE A 38 -5.22 -6.40 -9.75
C PHE A 38 -4.93 -4.90 -9.56
N ASN A 39 -5.49 -4.10 -10.47
CA ASN A 39 -5.60 -2.65 -10.34
C ASN A 39 -7.03 -2.29 -9.95
N LEU A 40 -7.17 -1.26 -9.12
CA LEU A 40 -8.47 -0.72 -8.72
C LEU A 40 -8.63 0.69 -9.27
N THR A 41 -9.77 1.00 -9.87
CA THR A 41 -10.11 2.33 -10.38
C THR A 41 -11.55 2.68 -10.03
N THR A 42 -11.94 3.93 -10.22
CA THR A 42 -13.33 4.39 -10.10
C THR A 42 -13.76 5.07 -11.38
N ASP A 43 -15.00 4.82 -11.82
CA ASP A 43 -15.53 5.28 -13.11
C ASP A 43 -15.90 6.78 -13.15
N ARG A 44 -15.71 7.52 -12.06
CA ARG A 44 -16.04 8.95 -11.99
C ARG A 44 -14.89 9.81 -12.53
N ARG A 45 -14.64 9.79 -13.84
CA ARG A 45 -13.60 10.65 -14.43
C ARG A 45 -14.02 11.31 -15.75
N PRO A 46 -13.63 12.58 -15.97
CA PRO A 46 -13.73 13.25 -17.26
C PRO A 46 -13.01 12.45 -18.38
N ALA A 47 -13.54 12.51 -19.60
CA ALA A 47 -13.05 11.72 -20.75
C ALA A 47 -11.60 12.07 -21.16
N ASP A 48 -11.09 13.23 -20.75
CA ASP A 48 -9.79 13.79 -21.09
C ASP A 48 -8.68 13.46 -20.07
N GLN A 49 -8.98 12.75 -18.98
CA GLN A 49 -8.01 12.46 -17.92
C GLN A 49 -7.46 11.01 -17.96
N PRO A 50 -6.13 10.79 -17.89
CA PRO A 50 -5.51 9.45 -17.95
C PRO A 50 -5.81 8.60 -16.71
N VAL A 51 -6.08 7.29 -16.85
CA VAL A 51 -6.51 6.36 -15.75
C VAL A 51 -5.58 6.40 -14.54
N ILE A 52 -6.16 6.67 -13.36
CA ILE A 52 -5.46 6.65 -12.08
C ILE A 52 -5.87 5.38 -11.34
N TYR A 53 -4.91 4.49 -11.15
CA TYR A 53 -5.10 3.27 -10.38
C TYR A 53 -4.80 3.52 -8.90
N GLN A 54 -5.66 2.98 -8.04
CA GLN A 54 -5.48 2.99 -6.60
C GLN A 54 -4.42 1.95 -6.20
N ARG A 55 -3.71 2.24 -5.11
CA ARG A 55 -2.68 1.34 -4.58
C ARG A 55 -3.33 0.08 -4.01
N THR A 56 -2.83 -1.08 -4.41
CA THR A 56 -3.21 -2.41 -3.90
C THR A 56 -2.07 -3.10 -3.14
N CYS A 57 -0.91 -2.43 -3.05
CA CYS A 57 0.28 -2.88 -2.33
C CYS A 57 0.61 -1.90 -1.19
N TYR A 58 1.01 -2.43 -0.03
CA TYR A 58 1.21 -1.67 1.20
C TYR A 58 2.46 -2.13 1.93
N VAL A 59 3.14 -1.18 2.58
CA VAL A 59 4.30 -1.46 3.45
C VAL A 59 3.89 -1.87 4.89
N SER A 60 2.60 -2.12 5.10
CA SER A 60 2.01 -2.50 6.38
C SER A 60 0.77 -3.37 6.14
N ARG A 61 0.63 -4.43 6.93
CA ARG A 61 -0.40 -5.45 6.75
C ARG A 61 -1.82 -4.93 6.97
N LYS A 62 -2.04 -4.16 8.04
CA LYS A 62 -3.38 -3.72 8.44
C LYS A 62 -4.12 -2.90 7.35
N PRO A 63 -3.49 -1.94 6.65
CA PRO A 63 -4.08 -1.30 5.48
C PRO A 63 -4.48 -2.28 4.36
N ALA A 64 -3.64 -3.29 4.07
CA ALA A 64 -3.94 -4.30 3.05
C ALA A 64 -5.15 -5.16 3.47
N GLU A 65 -5.21 -5.60 4.73
CA GLU A 65 -6.34 -6.35 5.28
C GLU A 65 -7.63 -5.54 5.23
N ASN A 66 -7.57 -4.26 5.62
CA ASN A 66 -8.73 -3.37 5.56
C ASN A 66 -9.24 -3.20 4.11
N LEU A 67 -8.33 -3.12 3.13
CA LEU A 67 -8.72 -3.08 1.71
C LEU A 67 -9.39 -4.40 1.29
N ALA A 68 -8.78 -5.54 1.58
CA ALA A 68 -9.33 -6.85 1.23
C ALA A 68 -10.74 -7.06 1.81
N THR A 69 -10.92 -6.80 3.11
CA THR A 69 -12.24 -6.87 3.76
C THR A 69 -13.25 -5.94 3.09
N LYS A 70 -12.86 -4.69 2.81
CA LYS A 70 -13.74 -3.72 2.16
C LYS A 70 -14.17 -4.20 0.77
N LEU A 71 -13.26 -4.76 -0.03
CA LEU A 71 -13.57 -5.24 -1.38
C LEU A 71 -14.45 -6.49 -1.34
N ASN A 72 -14.16 -7.44 -0.44
CA ASN A 72 -15.04 -8.59 -0.19
C ASN A 72 -16.47 -8.14 0.16
N THR A 73 -16.63 -7.11 1.00
CA THR A 73 -17.95 -6.54 1.32
C THR A 73 -18.62 -5.82 0.15
N ILE A 74 -17.88 -5.02 -0.63
CA ILE A 74 -18.46 -4.25 -1.75
C ILE A 74 -18.97 -5.16 -2.87
N PHE A 75 -18.25 -6.24 -3.16
CA PHE A 75 -18.55 -7.14 -4.26
C PHE A 75 -19.32 -8.40 -3.84
N ASP A 76 -19.57 -8.58 -2.53
CA ASP A 76 -20.22 -9.78 -1.96
C ASP A 76 -19.50 -11.08 -2.34
N VAL A 77 -18.18 -11.10 -2.11
CA VAL A 77 -17.29 -12.23 -2.41
C VAL A 77 -16.30 -12.44 -1.25
N ASP A 78 -15.57 -13.55 -1.27
CA ASP A 78 -14.48 -13.87 -0.33
C ASP A 78 -13.10 -14.04 -1.02
N GLY A 79 -13.02 -13.74 -2.32
CA GLY A 79 -11.82 -13.95 -3.13
C GLY A 79 -10.68 -12.95 -2.92
N PHE A 80 -10.90 -11.82 -2.23
CA PHE A 80 -9.85 -10.86 -1.92
C PHE A 80 -9.05 -11.30 -0.69
N SER A 81 -7.74 -11.46 -0.84
CA SER A 81 -6.81 -11.92 0.20
C SER A 81 -5.52 -11.12 0.21
N VAL A 82 -4.81 -11.14 1.34
CA VAL A 82 -3.52 -10.46 1.51
C VAL A 82 -2.39 -11.48 1.49
N VAL A 83 -1.36 -11.23 0.70
CA VAL A 83 -0.13 -12.01 0.65
C VAL A 83 1.04 -11.15 1.12
N ASP A 84 1.93 -11.77 1.89
CA ASP A 84 3.22 -11.22 2.28
C ASP A 84 4.19 -11.46 1.12
N VAL A 85 4.85 -10.40 0.65
CA VAL A 85 5.85 -10.52 -0.41
C VAL A 85 7.19 -10.79 0.22
N GLU A 86 7.74 -11.97 -0.06
CA GLU A 86 9.12 -12.31 0.25
C GLU A 86 10.04 -11.55 -0.71
N LEU A 87 11.01 -10.84 -0.14
CA LEU A 87 12.04 -10.11 -0.89
C LEU A 87 13.36 -10.83 -0.63
N ASP A 88 13.83 -11.56 -1.64
CA ASP A 88 15.14 -12.25 -1.64
C ASP A 88 16.32 -11.27 -1.79
#